data_AF-A0A937GA24-F1
#
_entry.id   AF-A0A937GA24-F1
#
_cell.length_a   1.000
_cell.length_b   1.000
_cell.length_c   1.000
_cell.angle_alpha   90.00
_cell.angle_beta   90.00
_cell.angle_gamma   90.00
#
_symmetry.space_group_name_H-M   'P 1'
#
loop_
_entity.id
_entity.type
_entity.pdbx_description
1 polymer ?
#
loop_
_entity_poly.entity_id
_entity_poly.type
_entity_poly.pdbx_seq_one_letter_code
_entity_poly.pdbx_strand_id
1 'polypeptide(L)'
;MSRDDARSEVYAAELSATAGTSLEVARTLDELRAAATRITHSPWWPGVDVAVVAARADAHSSRARYREGRIEVRFAAGQKDMATLIHEMAHALAGLDAAHGALFRRAHIDIASAAVGAQAATWVERAYRAARLDIAERCWPQPSAVGGRDEHGRFVV
;
A
#
# COMPACT_ATOMS: atom_id res chain seq x y z
N MET A 1 -15.26 15.14 -11.04
CA MET A 1 -14.40 15.07 -9.84
C MET A 1 -15.12 14.20 -8.82
N SER A 2 -14.68 12.95 -8.62
CA SER A 2 -15.19 12.15 -7.50
C SER A 2 -14.69 12.81 -6.22
N ARG A 3 -15.59 13.20 -5.33
CA ARG A 3 -15.24 13.68 -4.00
C ARG A 3 -14.73 12.46 -3.21
N ASP A 4 -13.72 12.65 -2.38
CA ASP A 4 -13.08 11.58 -1.60
C ASP A 4 -13.95 11.23 -0.37
N ASP A 5 -15.18 10.82 -0.65
CA ASP A 5 -16.27 10.73 0.34
C ASP A 5 -16.07 9.57 1.33
N ALA A 6 -15.28 8.56 0.96
CA ALA A 6 -15.01 7.38 1.77
C ALA A 6 -13.71 7.47 2.59
N ARG A 7 -13.05 8.62 2.61
CA ARG A 7 -11.71 8.79 3.21
C ARG A 7 -11.70 8.42 4.70
N SER A 8 -12.69 8.89 5.44
CA SER A 8 -12.76 8.67 6.89
C SER A 8 -12.98 7.20 7.23
N GLU A 9 -13.88 6.54 6.50
CA GLU A 9 -14.18 5.11 6.67
C GLU A 9 -13.00 4.23 6.26
N VAL A 10 -12.28 4.62 5.20
CA VAL A 10 -11.06 3.94 4.78
C VAL A 10 -9.99 4.05 5.86
N TYR A 11 -9.72 5.23 6.41
CA TYR A 11 -8.75 5.35 7.52
C TYR A 11 -9.18 4.58 8.77
N ALA A 12 -10.47 4.55 9.10
CA ALA A 12 -10.96 3.74 10.21
C ALA A 12 -10.76 2.24 9.97
N ALA A 13 -11.00 1.77 8.74
CA ALA A 13 -10.76 0.38 8.35
C ALA A 13 -9.26 0.03 8.35
N GLU A 14 -8.41 0.93 7.87
CA GLU A 14 -6.95 0.78 7.92
C GLU A 14 -6.46 0.64 9.35
N LEU A 15 -6.85 1.55 10.23
CA LEU A 15 -6.50 1.48 11.64
C LEU A 15 -7.01 0.17 12.27
N SER A 16 -8.24 -0.26 11.96
CA SER A 16 -8.76 -1.55 12.45
C SER A 16 -7.97 -2.75 11.94
N ALA A 17 -7.33 -2.66 10.77
CA ALA A 17 -6.54 -3.75 10.18
C ALA A 17 -5.08 -3.75 10.66
N THR A 18 -4.52 -2.59 11.01
CA THR A 18 -3.10 -2.44 11.32
C THR A 18 -2.79 -2.20 12.79
N ALA A 19 -3.75 -1.72 13.59
CA ALA A 19 -3.53 -1.35 14.98
C ALA A 19 -2.91 -2.49 15.80
N GLY A 20 -1.75 -2.22 16.40
CA GLY A 20 -1.04 -3.17 17.25
C GLY A 20 -0.31 -4.27 16.47
N THR A 21 -0.16 -4.14 15.16
CA THR A 21 0.62 -5.06 14.32
C THR A 21 2.03 -4.51 14.05
N SER A 22 2.91 -5.35 13.52
CA SER A 22 4.25 -4.92 13.09
C SER A 22 4.24 -3.94 11.90
N LEU A 23 3.08 -3.68 11.28
CA LEU A 23 2.92 -2.75 10.16
C LEU A 23 3.08 -1.29 10.58
N GLU A 24 2.85 -0.97 11.86
CA GLU A 24 2.97 0.38 12.43
C GLU A 24 4.36 0.65 13.03
N VAL A 25 5.25 -0.36 13.01
CA VAL A 25 6.61 -0.21 13.51
C VAL A 25 7.39 0.69 12.56
N ALA A 26 7.98 1.74 13.11
CA ALA A 26 8.80 2.68 12.37
C ALA A 26 9.95 1.99 11.64
N ARG A 27 10.16 2.40 10.38
CA ARG A 27 11.17 1.91 9.45
C ARG A 27 12.05 3.05 8.95
N THR A 28 13.21 2.68 8.47
CA THR A 28 14.07 3.57 7.69
C THR A 28 13.49 3.76 6.29
N LEU A 29 13.84 4.88 5.63
CA LEU A 29 13.41 5.11 4.25
C LEU A 29 13.96 4.05 3.29
N ASP A 30 15.14 3.52 3.57
CA ASP A 30 15.78 2.51 2.72
C ASP A 30 15.10 1.14 2.82
N GLU A 31 14.60 0.75 4.00
CA GLU A 31 13.73 -0.44 4.13
C GLU A 31 12.44 -0.29 3.31
N LEU A 32 11.82 0.89 3.36
CA LEU A 32 10.59 1.17 2.61
C LEU A 32 10.84 1.20 1.09
N ARG A 33 11.97 1.77 0.66
CA ARG A 33 12.44 1.72 -0.73
C ARG A 33 12.64 0.28 -1.18
N ALA A 34 13.35 -0.53 -0.39
CA ALA A 34 13.60 -1.93 -0.72
C ALA A 34 12.29 -2.73 -0.85
N ALA A 35 11.31 -2.48 0.03
CA ALA A 35 9.99 -3.08 -0.08
C ALA A 35 9.24 -2.64 -1.35
N ALA A 36 9.22 -1.35 -1.67
CA ALA A 36 8.61 -0.85 -2.90
C ALA A 36 9.27 -1.44 -4.15
N THR A 37 10.60 -1.49 -4.20
CA THR A 37 11.35 -2.10 -5.32
C THR A 37 10.97 -3.57 -5.53
N ARG A 38 10.82 -4.36 -4.46
CA ARG A 38 10.39 -5.77 -4.58
C ARG A 38 9.00 -5.87 -5.21
N ILE A 39 8.08 -4.98 -4.81
CA ILE A 39 6.72 -4.93 -5.34
C ILE A 39 6.74 -4.55 -6.82
N THR A 40 7.40 -3.45 -7.18
CA THR A 40 7.37 -2.91 -8.55
C THR A 40 8.15 -3.73 -9.57
N HIS A 41 9.13 -4.52 -9.12
CA HIS A 41 9.85 -5.49 -9.97
C HIS A 41 9.17 -6.85 -10.05
N SER A 42 8.04 -7.05 -9.36
CA SER A 42 7.31 -8.32 -9.45
C SER A 42 6.58 -8.45 -10.80
N PRO A 43 6.46 -9.65 -11.39
CA PRO A 43 5.82 -9.84 -12.70
C PRO A 43 4.35 -9.41 -12.79
N TRP A 44 3.67 -9.29 -11.65
CA TRP A 44 2.27 -8.88 -11.60
C TRP A 44 2.10 -7.35 -11.64
N TRP A 45 3.18 -6.59 -11.38
CA TRP A 45 3.13 -5.13 -11.38
C TRP A 45 2.95 -4.61 -12.80
N PRO A 46 2.01 -3.68 -13.06
CA PRO A 46 1.69 -3.22 -14.41
C PRO A 46 2.74 -2.29 -15.05
N GLY A 47 3.91 -2.11 -14.43
CA GLY A 47 5.01 -1.31 -14.97
C GLY A 47 4.92 0.19 -14.68
N VAL A 48 4.09 0.62 -13.72
CA VAL A 48 4.07 2.02 -13.24
C VAL A 48 5.40 2.31 -12.53
N ASP A 49 6.12 3.35 -12.98
CA ASP A 49 7.36 3.79 -12.33
C ASP A 49 7.03 4.49 -10.99
N VAL A 50 7.62 3.97 -9.90
CA VAL A 50 7.42 4.47 -8.55
C VAL A 50 8.75 4.75 -7.87
N ALA A 51 8.91 5.97 -7.37
CA ALA A 51 10.05 6.38 -6.56
C ALA A 51 9.62 6.65 -5.11
N VAL A 52 10.25 5.96 -4.16
CA VAL A 52 10.09 6.24 -2.72
C VAL A 52 11.13 7.26 -2.26
N VAL A 53 10.68 8.40 -1.74
CA VAL A 53 11.54 9.53 -1.37
C VAL A 53 11.15 10.14 -0.03
N ALA A 54 12.09 10.84 0.61
CA ALA A 54 11.78 11.65 1.78
C ALA A 54 10.93 12.85 1.38
N ALA A 55 9.93 13.18 2.19
CA ALA A 55 9.27 14.48 2.10
C ALA A 55 10.20 15.59 2.64
N ARG A 56 9.74 16.85 2.52
CA ARG A 56 10.40 17.98 3.18
C ARG A 56 10.31 17.82 4.70
N ALA A 57 11.23 18.44 5.44
CA ALA A 57 11.32 18.30 6.89
C ALA A 57 10.04 18.77 7.63
N ASP A 58 9.31 19.73 7.06
CA ASP A 58 8.06 20.29 7.57
C ASP A 58 6.80 19.56 7.08
N ALA A 59 6.95 18.46 6.33
CA ALA A 59 5.81 17.70 5.86
C ALA A 59 5.15 16.93 7.02
N HIS A 60 3.86 17.19 7.22
CA HIS A 60 3.05 16.52 8.24
C HIS A 60 2.38 15.23 7.75
N SER A 61 2.36 14.98 6.44
CA SER A 61 1.80 13.75 5.88
C SER A 61 2.61 13.16 4.73
N SER A 62 2.63 11.84 4.66
CA SER A 62 3.05 11.07 3.49
C SER A 62 2.00 11.18 2.38
N ARG A 63 2.42 10.99 1.12
CA ARG A 63 1.52 10.95 -0.05
C ARG A 63 2.20 10.44 -1.32
N ALA A 64 1.44 9.76 -2.17
CA ALA A 64 1.75 9.54 -3.57
C ALA A 64 1.42 10.78 -4.42
N ARG A 65 2.26 11.10 -5.41
CA ARG A 65 1.98 12.17 -6.38
C ARG A 65 2.69 11.93 -7.71
N TYR A 66 2.11 12.40 -8.80
CA TYR A 66 2.80 12.41 -10.09
C TYR A 66 3.83 13.53 -10.15
N ARG A 67 5.05 13.23 -10.57
CA ARG A 67 6.12 14.21 -10.78
C ARG A 67 7.11 13.68 -11.82
N GLU A 68 7.49 14.53 -12.77
CA GLU A 68 8.61 14.26 -13.69
C GLU A 68 8.50 12.89 -14.40
N GLY A 69 7.30 12.50 -14.83
CA GLY A 69 7.10 11.25 -15.59
C GLY A 69 6.79 10.00 -14.76
N ARG A 70 6.80 10.09 -13.42
CA ARG A 70 6.63 8.94 -12.52
C ARG A 70 5.79 9.26 -11.29
N ILE A 71 5.42 8.25 -10.52
CA ILE A 71 4.77 8.42 -9.22
C ILE A 71 5.84 8.50 -8.13
N GLU A 72 5.83 9.56 -7.34
CA GLU A 72 6.64 9.69 -6.12
C GLU A 72 5.80 9.39 -4.89
N VAL A 73 6.18 8.36 -4.14
CA VAL A 73 5.67 8.10 -2.80
C VAL A 73 6.59 8.80 -1.79
N ARG A 74 6.04 9.80 -1.11
CA ARG A 74 6.80 10.69 -0.23
C ARG A 74 6.50 10.40 1.22
N PHE A 75 7.55 10.23 2.01
CA PHE A 75 7.43 9.91 3.42
C PHE A 75 7.72 11.10 4.32
N ALA A 76 6.71 11.53 5.09
CA ALA A 76 6.90 12.44 6.22
C ALA A 76 7.70 11.76 7.33
N ALA A 77 8.43 12.54 8.14
CA ALA A 77 9.33 11.99 9.15
C ALA A 77 8.65 11.06 10.15
N GLY A 78 7.41 11.38 10.55
CA GLY A 78 6.62 10.62 11.53
C GLY A 78 5.72 9.53 10.95
N GLN A 79 5.72 9.30 9.63
CA GLN A 79 4.85 8.30 8.98
C GLN A 79 5.67 7.33 8.14
N LYS A 80 6.77 6.82 8.69
CA LYS A 80 7.66 5.86 8.02
C LYS A 80 7.39 4.46 8.55
N ASP A 81 6.32 3.84 8.10
CA ASP A 81 5.97 2.48 8.46
C ASP A 81 5.43 1.72 7.24
N MET A 82 5.23 0.41 7.40
CA MET A 82 4.76 -0.43 6.29
C MET A 82 3.31 -0.17 5.95
N ALA A 83 2.46 0.17 6.94
CA ALA A 83 1.06 0.53 6.71
C ALA A 83 0.96 1.73 5.75
N THR A 84 1.73 2.78 6.01
CA THR A 84 1.81 3.98 5.17
C THR A 84 2.34 3.64 3.77
N LEU A 85 3.38 2.80 3.67
CA LEU A 85 3.87 2.37 2.35
C LEU A 85 2.79 1.64 1.56
N ILE A 86 2.10 0.70 2.20
CA ILE A 86 1.06 -0.10 1.56
C ILE A 86 -0.08 0.80 1.06
N HIS A 87 -0.50 1.78 1.87
CA HIS A 87 -1.48 2.80 1.50
C HIS A 87 -1.04 3.61 0.28
N GLU A 88 0.15 4.21 0.31
CA GLU A 88 0.59 5.09 -0.77
C GLU A 88 0.89 4.33 -2.07
N MET A 89 1.39 3.10 -1.97
CA MET A 89 1.58 2.21 -3.12
C MET A 89 0.23 1.79 -3.73
N ALA A 90 -0.84 1.73 -2.94
CA ALA A 90 -2.18 1.46 -3.46
C ALA A 90 -2.68 2.61 -4.35
N HIS A 91 -2.40 3.87 -3.98
CA HIS A 91 -2.64 5.01 -4.87
C HIS A 91 -1.80 4.92 -6.16
N ALA A 92 -0.54 4.48 -6.06
CA ALA A 92 0.30 4.31 -7.23
C ALA A 92 -0.26 3.24 -8.20
N LEU A 93 -0.80 2.14 -7.67
CA LEU A 93 -1.37 1.04 -8.46
C LEU A 93 -2.77 1.37 -9.02
N ALA A 94 -3.65 1.97 -8.21
CA ALA A 94 -5.02 2.29 -8.62
C ALA A 94 -5.11 3.53 -9.52
N GLY A 95 -4.06 4.35 -9.54
CA GLY A 95 -4.07 5.69 -10.13
C GLY A 95 -4.55 6.73 -9.13
N LEU A 96 -3.92 7.91 -9.15
CA LEU A 96 -4.16 8.97 -8.16
C LEU A 96 -5.61 9.50 -8.16
N ASP A 97 -6.28 9.45 -9.32
CA ASP A 97 -7.68 9.89 -9.47
C ASP A 97 -8.69 8.93 -8.82
N ALA A 98 -8.27 7.71 -8.46
CA ALA A 98 -9.12 6.76 -7.76
C ALA A 98 -9.43 7.20 -6.31
N ALA A 99 -8.68 8.16 -5.75
CA ALA A 99 -8.78 8.60 -4.36
C ALA A 99 -8.86 7.39 -3.39
N HIS A 100 -9.71 7.40 -2.37
CA HIS A 100 -9.98 6.22 -1.53
C HIS A 100 -11.16 5.37 -2.03
N GLY A 101 -11.44 5.40 -3.34
CA GLY A 101 -12.54 4.68 -3.98
C GLY A 101 -12.37 3.15 -4.03
N ALA A 102 -13.31 2.47 -4.69
CA ALA A 102 -13.34 1.01 -4.74
C ALA A 102 -12.09 0.38 -5.39
N LEU A 103 -11.51 1.05 -6.40
CA LEU A 103 -10.28 0.60 -7.05
C LEU A 103 -9.06 0.75 -6.15
N PHE A 104 -8.97 1.85 -5.39
CA PHE A 104 -7.94 2.01 -4.36
C PHE A 104 -8.02 0.89 -3.32
N ARG A 105 -9.22 0.55 -2.83
CA ARG A 105 -9.38 -0.52 -1.85
C ARG A 105 -8.94 -1.89 -2.39
N ARG A 106 -9.22 -2.18 -3.67
CA ARG A 106 -8.69 -3.37 -4.35
C ARG A 106 -7.17 -3.35 -4.42
N ALA A 107 -6.58 -2.22 -4.81
CA ALA A 107 -5.13 -2.04 -4.83
C ALA A 107 -4.52 -2.22 -3.43
N HIS A 108 -5.15 -1.68 -2.39
CA HIS A 108 -4.67 -1.75 -1.03
C HIS A 108 -4.57 -3.18 -0.51
N ILE A 109 -5.59 -4.01 -0.80
CA ILE A 109 -5.57 -5.45 -0.51
C ILE A 109 -4.42 -6.16 -1.25
N ASP A 110 -4.22 -5.84 -2.52
CA ASP A 110 -3.18 -6.47 -3.35
C ASP A 110 -1.77 -6.09 -2.92
N ILE A 111 -1.56 -4.82 -2.59
CA ILE A 111 -0.28 -4.34 -2.07
C ILE A 111 -0.01 -4.93 -0.69
N ALA A 112 -1.01 -5.01 0.20
CA ALA A 112 -0.85 -5.70 1.48
C ALA A 112 -0.41 -7.16 1.26
N SER A 113 -1.05 -7.87 0.32
CA SER A 113 -0.67 -9.24 -0.01
C SER A 113 0.77 -9.35 -0.52
N ALA A 114 1.20 -8.42 -1.36
CA ALA A 114 2.54 -8.46 -1.96
C ALA A 114 3.64 -8.00 -0.99
N ALA A 115 3.33 -7.05 -0.11
CA ALA A 115 4.27 -6.46 0.82
C ALA A 115 4.57 -7.38 2.01
N VAL A 116 3.52 -8.00 2.56
CA VAL A 116 3.57 -8.68 3.86
C VAL A 116 2.80 -10.01 3.90
N GLY A 117 2.18 -10.42 2.79
CA GLY A 117 1.55 -11.73 2.65
C GLY A 117 0.03 -11.74 2.77
N ALA A 118 -0.56 -12.90 2.47
CA ALA A 118 -2.01 -13.08 2.32
C ALA A 118 -2.82 -12.79 3.60
N GLN A 119 -2.21 -12.92 4.78
CA GLN A 119 -2.88 -12.64 6.05
C GLN A 119 -3.21 -11.15 6.19
N ALA A 120 -2.27 -10.26 5.87
CA ALA A 120 -2.54 -8.82 5.92
C ALA A 120 -3.60 -8.40 4.90
N ALA A 121 -3.56 -8.97 3.70
CA ALA A 121 -4.60 -8.77 2.70
C ALA A 121 -5.99 -9.17 3.21
N THR A 122 -6.06 -10.29 3.95
CA THR A 122 -7.29 -10.76 4.59
C THR A 122 -7.77 -9.78 5.68
N TRP A 123 -6.88 -9.21 6.48
CA TRP A 123 -7.25 -8.22 7.49
C TRP A 123 -7.82 -6.94 6.86
N VAL A 124 -7.12 -6.40 5.86
CA VAL A 124 -7.56 -5.20 5.12
C VAL A 124 -8.91 -5.45 4.44
N GLU A 125 -9.08 -6.58 3.75
CA GLU A 125 -10.34 -6.94 3.10
C GLU A 125 -11.48 -7.07 4.12
N ARG A 126 -11.25 -7.74 5.25
CA ARG A 126 -12.26 -7.87 6.31
C ARG A 126 -12.65 -6.53 6.90
N ALA A 127 -11.70 -5.62 7.11
CA ALA A 127 -11.96 -4.29 7.63
C ALA A 127 -12.83 -3.47 6.67
N TYR A 128 -12.54 -3.49 5.36
CA TYR A 128 -13.40 -2.84 4.36
C TYR A 128 -14.80 -3.43 4.30
N ARG A 129 -14.93 -4.76 4.36
CA ARG A 129 -16.25 -5.43 4.40
C ARG A 129 -17.02 -5.08 5.66
N ALA A 130 -16.36 -5.02 6.82
CA ALA A 130 -16.99 -4.61 8.08
C ALA A 130 -17.48 -3.15 8.03
N ALA A 131 -16.73 -2.27 7.36
CA ALA A 131 -17.11 -0.89 7.10
C ALA A 131 -18.13 -0.72 5.94
N ARG A 132 -18.58 -1.83 5.33
CA ARG A 132 -19.51 -1.85 4.18
C ARG A 132 -19.02 -1.03 2.98
N LEU A 133 -17.71 -1.04 2.74
CA LEU A 133 -17.07 -0.36 1.61
C LEU A 133 -16.96 -1.30 0.42
N ASP A 134 -17.38 -0.84 -0.76
CA ASP A 134 -17.30 -1.62 -2.00
C ASP A 134 -15.84 -1.91 -2.39
N ILE A 135 -15.54 -3.09 -2.90
CA ILE A 135 -14.21 -3.41 -3.42
C ILE A 135 -14.35 -3.67 -4.91
N ALA A 136 -13.64 -2.91 -5.73
CA ALA A 136 -13.71 -3.09 -7.18
C ALA A 136 -13.06 -4.42 -7.59
N GLU A 137 -13.42 -4.87 -8.79
CA GLU A 137 -12.63 -5.88 -9.47
C GLU A 137 -11.24 -5.34 -9.83
N ARG A 138 -10.31 -6.27 -9.91
CA ARG A 138 -8.91 -6.02 -10.24
C ARG A 138 -8.75 -5.79 -11.75
N CYS A 139 -7.98 -4.78 -12.15
CA CYS A 139 -7.64 -4.52 -13.56
C CYS A 139 -6.14 -4.74 -13.88
N TRP A 140 -5.35 -5.24 -12.93
CA TRP A 140 -3.96 -5.67 -13.07
C TRP A 140 -3.84 -7.19 -12.88
N PRO A 141 -2.69 -7.83 -13.20
CA PRO A 141 -2.47 -9.24 -12.88
C PRO A 141 -2.54 -9.53 -11.37
N GLN A 142 -2.89 -10.76 -10.99
CA GLN A 142 -2.93 -11.15 -9.58
C GLN A 142 -1.52 -11.19 -8.96
N PRO A 143 -1.29 -10.56 -7.78
CA PRO A 143 -0.07 -10.73 -7.02
C PRO A 143 0.16 -12.20 -6.74
N SER A 144 1.28 -12.71 -7.24
CA SER A 144 1.91 -13.87 -6.62
C SER A 144 2.32 -13.46 -5.22
N ALA A 145 1.95 -14.24 -4.19
CA ALA A 145 2.48 -14.02 -2.86
C ALA A 145 4.02 -13.99 -2.96
N VAL A 146 4.64 -12.85 -2.65
CA VAL A 146 6.08 -12.76 -2.48
C VAL A 146 6.39 -13.36 -1.11
N GLY A 147 6.12 -14.66 -0.97
CA GLY A 147 6.59 -15.41 0.19
C GLY A 147 8.09 -15.48 0.09
N GLY A 148 8.78 -14.74 0.96
CA GLY A 148 10.18 -15.03 1.26
C GLY A 148 10.25 -16.48 1.66
N ARG A 149 10.76 -17.31 0.75
CA ARG A 149 11.16 -18.66 1.09
C ARG A 149 12.46 -18.55 1.84
N ASP A 150 12.57 -19.19 3.00
CA ASP A 150 13.89 -19.46 3.55
C ASP A 150 14.71 -20.33 2.55
N GLU A 151 15.98 -20.55 2.85
CA GLU A 151 16.86 -21.42 2.04
C GLU A 151 16.32 -22.86 1.86
N HIS A 152 15.25 -23.23 2.58
CA HIS A 152 14.57 -24.51 2.56
C HIS A 152 13.19 -24.48 1.89
N GLY A 153 12.79 -23.35 1.30
CA GLY A 153 11.55 -23.25 0.54
C GLY A 153 10.28 -22.96 1.36
N ARG A 154 10.38 -22.61 2.65
CA ARG A 154 9.22 -22.38 3.54
C ARG A 154 8.82 -20.93 3.61
N PHE A 155 7.52 -20.66 3.70
CA PHE A 155 7.00 -19.31 3.92
C PHE A 155 7.47 -18.76 5.27
N VAL A 156 8.22 -17.67 5.24
CA VAL A 156 8.57 -16.89 6.43
C VAL A 156 7.48 -15.83 6.64
N VAL A 157 6.88 -15.84 7.83
CA VAL A 157 5.96 -14.80 8.35
C VAL A 157 6.77 -13.66 8.94
#